data_AF-A0A2K6UIU8-F1
#
_entry.id   AF-A0A2K6UIU8-F1
#
_cell.length_a   1.000
_cell.length_b   1.000
_cell.length_c   1.000
_cell.angle_alpha   90.00
_cell.angle_beta   90.00
_cell.angle_gamma   90.00
#
_symmetry.space_group_name_H-M   'P 1'
#
loop_
_entity.id
_entity.type
_entity.pdbx_description
1 polymer ?
#
loop_
_entity_poly.entity_id
_entity_poly.type
_entity_poly.pdbx_seq_one_letter_code
_entity_poly.pdbx_strand_id
1 'polypeptide(L)'
;MKALCLLLLPVLGLLVSSKKLCSLDEAIDEMIQEGTSSLSFAVTSCTCGSACGSWDVRAETTCHCQCAGMDWTGARCCRLRF
;
A
#
# COMPACT_ATOMS: atom_id res chain seq x y z
N MET A 1 24.00 -44.57 1.99
CA MET A 1 22.80 -44.33 2.83
C MET A 1 22.70 -42.90 3.38
N LYS A 2 23.80 -42.17 3.69
CA LYS A 2 23.74 -40.78 4.20
C LYS A 2 23.49 -39.69 3.14
N ALA A 3 23.96 -39.87 1.91
CA ALA A 3 23.80 -38.86 0.84
C ALA A 3 22.35 -38.71 0.34
N LEU A 4 21.54 -39.76 0.49
CA LEU A 4 20.14 -39.76 0.05
C LEU A 4 19.26 -38.84 0.93
N CYS A 5 19.55 -38.71 2.23
CA CYS A 5 18.87 -37.77 3.11
C CYS A 5 19.18 -36.30 2.78
N LEU A 6 20.39 -35.99 2.31
CA LEU A 6 20.81 -34.62 2.02
C LEU A 6 20.13 -34.04 0.77
N LEU A 7 19.73 -34.90 -0.16
CA LEU A 7 19.02 -34.52 -1.39
C LEU A 7 17.50 -34.37 -1.19
N LEU A 8 16.93 -34.87 -0.08
CA LEU A 8 15.49 -34.79 0.22
C LEU A 8 15.11 -33.53 1.02
N LEU A 9 16.06 -32.91 1.71
CA LEU A 9 15.88 -31.64 2.44
C LEU A 9 15.39 -30.47 1.56
N PRO A 10 15.94 -30.19 0.36
CA PRO A 10 15.46 -29.09 -0.47
C PRO A 10 14.04 -29.31 -1.01
N VAL A 11 13.59 -30.56 -1.16
CA VAL A 11 12.22 -30.88 -1.61
C VAL A 11 11.20 -30.64 -0.49
N LEU A 12 11.57 -30.87 0.78
CA LEU A 12 10.72 -30.52 1.93
C LEU A 12 10.58 -28.99 2.12
N GLY A 13 11.59 -28.21 1.74
CA GLY A 13 11.54 -26.74 1.81
C GLY A 13 10.54 -26.10 0.83
N LEU A 14 10.20 -26.79 -0.27
CA LEU A 14 9.20 -26.35 -1.25
C LEU A 14 7.77 -26.70 -0.86
N LEU A 15 7.55 -27.53 0.18
CA LEU A 15 6.23 -27.96 0.64
C LEU A 15 5.70 -27.14 1.84
N VAL A 16 6.50 -26.20 2.36
CA VAL A 16 5.98 -25.13 3.23
C VAL A 16 5.21 -24.17 2.33
N SER A 17 3.91 -24.42 2.21
CA SER A 17 2.95 -23.40 1.82
C SER A 17 3.13 -22.26 2.80
N SER A 18 3.75 -21.17 2.33
CA SER A 18 3.91 -19.92 3.06
C SER A 18 2.52 -19.50 3.55
N LYS A 19 2.20 -19.82 4.81
CA LYS A 19 0.99 -19.38 5.44
C LYS A 19 1.25 -17.91 5.72
N LYS A 20 0.77 -17.04 4.82
CA LYS A 20 0.60 -15.61 5.02
C LYS A 20 0.04 -15.41 6.43
N LEU A 21 0.91 -15.10 7.38
CA LEU A 21 0.54 -14.70 8.73
C LEU A 21 0.19 -13.22 8.58
N CYS A 22 -1.09 -12.95 8.32
CA CYS A 22 -1.59 -11.61 8.02
C CYS A 22 -1.11 -10.56 9.03
N SER A 23 -0.89 -10.97 10.28
CA SER A 23 -0.40 -10.08 11.35
C SER A 23 1.05 -9.61 11.20
N LEU A 24 1.90 -10.37 10.50
CA LEU A 24 3.29 -9.97 10.23
C LEU A 24 3.40 -9.20 8.90
N ASP A 25 2.65 -9.64 7.88
CA ASP A 25 2.58 -8.93 6.59
C ASP A 25 2.01 -7.51 6.78
N GLU A 26 1.00 -7.31 7.63
CA GLU A 26 0.42 -5.99 7.93
C GLU A 26 1.42 -5.06 8.65
N ALA A 27 2.16 -5.58 9.64
CA ALA A 27 3.20 -4.81 10.34
C ALA A 27 4.40 -4.44 9.44
N ILE A 28 4.73 -5.29 8.47
CA ILE A 28 5.79 -5.02 7.49
C ILE A 28 5.33 -3.94 6.49
N ASP A 29 4.06 -3.97 6.08
CA ASP A 29 3.48 -2.96 5.18
C ASP A 29 3.51 -1.57 5.83
N GLU A 30 3.08 -1.45 7.10
CA GLU A 30 3.17 -0.19 7.86
C GLU A 30 4.60 0.36 7.92
N MET A 31 5.59 -0.50 8.20
CA MET A 31 6.99 -0.10 8.30
C MET A 31 7.59 0.33 6.95
N ILE A 32 7.25 -0.37 5.86
CA ILE A 32 7.68 0.00 4.51
C ILE A 32 7.02 1.32 4.10
N GLN A 33 5.76 1.54 4.46
CA GLN A 33 5.01 2.74 4.13
C GLN A 33 5.59 3.97 4.85
N GLU A 34 5.96 3.86 6.13
CA GLU A 34 6.71 4.92 6.82
C GLU A 34 8.09 5.16 6.16
N GLY A 35 8.87 4.10 5.92
CA GLY A 35 10.22 4.18 5.40
C GLY A 35 10.31 4.71 3.96
N THR A 36 9.26 4.52 3.15
CA THR A 36 9.19 4.95 1.75
C THR A 36 8.27 6.15 1.51
N SER A 37 7.64 6.69 2.55
CA SER A 37 6.76 7.88 2.49
C SER A 37 7.43 9.09 1.81
N SER A 38 8.74 9.26 1.99
CA SER A 38 9.53 10.31 1.31
C SER A 38 9.79 10.02 -0.18
N LEU A 39 9.65 8.77 -0.61
CA LEU A 39 9.73 8.34 -2.00
C LEU A 39 8.39 8.41 -2.74
N SER A 40 7.26 8.40 -2.03
CA SER A 40 5.93 8.47 -2.62
C SER A 40 5.41 9.92 -2.68
N PHE A 41 4.41 10.13 -3.53
CA PHE A 41 3.64 11.37 -3.54
C PHE A 41 2.47 11.23 -2.56
N ALA A 42 2.35 12.16 -1.62
CA ALA A 42 1.22 12.24 -0.70
C ALA A 42 0.20 13.27 -1.18
N VAL A 43 -1.08 12.99 -0.97
CA VAL A 43 -2.14 13.97 -1.19
C VAL A 43 -2.13 14.98 -0.04
N THR A 44 -1.98 16.25 -0.40
CA THR A 44 -1.97 17.37 0.56
C THR A 44 -3.27 18.15 0.57
N SER A 45 -4.01 18.13 -0.54
CA SER A 45 -5.36 18.69 -0.62
C SER A 45 -6.14 18.09 -1.79
N CYS A 46 -7.46 18.18 -1.73
CA CYS A 46 -8.35 17.82 -2.82
C CYS A 46 -9.17 19.04 -3.29
N THR A 47 -9.62 18.98 -4.53
CA THR A 47 -10.62 19.90 -5.07
C THR A 47 -11.66 19.08 -5.84
N CYS A 48 -12.91 19.49 -5.74
CA CYS A 48 -14.03 18.81 -6.36
C CYS A 48 -14.76 19.79 -7.27
N GLY A 49 -15.30 19.27 -8.36
CA GLY A 49 -16.19 20.04 -9.21
C GLY A 49 -17.52 20.35 -8.54
N SER A 50 -18.41 21.00 -9.29
CA SER A 50 -19.77 21.36 -8.83
C SER A 50 -19.82 22.14 -7.50
N ALA A 51 -18.77 22.92 -7.21
CA ALA A 51 -18.59 23.67 -5.96
C ALA A 51 -18.64 22.80 -4.68
N CYS A 52 -18.37 21.49 -4.78
CA CYS A 52 -18.33 20.62 -3.62
C CYS A 52 -17.08 20.90 -2.76
N GLY A 53 -17.30 21.26 -1.50
CA GLY A 53 -16.22 21.46 -0.51
C GLY A 53 -15.97 20.25 0.38
N SER A 54 -16.76 19.18 0.25
CA SER A 54 -16.70 18.00 1.11
C SER A 54 -15.90 16.88 0.44
N TRP A 55 -14.74 16.57 1.02
CA TRP A 55 -13.83 15.54 0.53
C TRP A 55 -13.05 14.86 1.66
N ASP A 56 -12.58 13.66 1.40
CA ASP A 56 -11.63 12.90 2.23
C ASP A 56 -10.48 12.34 1.39
N VAL A 57 -9.41 11.91 2.05
CA VAL A 57 -8.29 11.19 1.43
C VAL A 57 -8.36 9.73 1.87
N ARG A 58 -8.36 8.82 0.89
CA ARG A 58 -8.37 7.37 1.09
C ARG A 58 -7.02 6.78 0.74
N ALA A 59 -6.55 5.86 1.60
CA ALA A 59 -5.24 5.22 1.46
C ALA A 59 -4.12 6.23 1.16
N GLU A 60 -4.19 7.41 1.80
CA GLU A 60 -3.21 8.53 1.75
C GLU A 60 -2.95 9.16 0.37
N THR A 61 -3.48 8.57 -0.70
CA THR A 61 -3.07 8.84 -2.08
C THR A 61 -4.25 9.16 -3.00
N THR A 62 -5.50 8.92 -2.56
CA THR A 62 -6.69 9.06 -3.39
C THR A 62 -7.68 10.06 -2.79
N CYS A 63 -8.00 11.12 -3.54
CA CYS A 63 -9.07 12.04 -3.16
C CYS A 63 -10.45 11.43 -3.44
N HIS A 64 -11.36 11.55 -2.49
CA HIS A 64 -12.76 11.22 -2.66
C HIS A 64 -13.64 12.44 -2.38
N CYS A 65 -14.39 12.86 -3.39
CA CYS A 65 -15.41 13.90 -3.26
C CYS A 65 -16.73 13.25 -2.83
N GLN A 66 -17.30 13.73 -1.73
CA GLN A 66 -18.44 13.07 -1.06
C GLN A 66 -19.80 13.54 -1.57
N CYS A 67 -19.86 14.68 -2.26
CA CYS A 67 -21.11 15.19 -2.80
C CYS A 67 -21.64 14.28 -3.93
N ALA A 68 -22.95 14.27 -4.13
CA ALA A 68 -23.56 13.54 -5.24
C ALA A 68 -23.33 14.27 -6.58
N GLY A 69 -23.23 13.51 -7.68
CA GLY A 69 -23.17 14.07 -9.02
C GLY A 69 -21.86 14.79 -9.36
N MET A 70 -20.73 14.33 -8.81
CA MET A 70 -19.42 14.90 -9.12
C MET A 70 -19.06 14.73 -10.59
N ASP A 71 -18.78 15.85 -11.23
CA ASP A 71 -18.29 15.99 -12.59
C ASP A 71 -16.80 15.67 -12.69
N TRP A 72 -16.00 16.12 -11.71
CA TRP A 72 -14.57 15.80 -11.63
C TRP A 72 -14.02 15.92 -10.21
N THR A 73 -12.86 15.28 -10.00
CA THR A 73 -12.07 15.31 -8.76
C THR A 73 -10.63 15.62 -9.11
N GLY A 74 -9.99 16.52 -8.37
CA GLY A 74 -8.58 16.85 -8.48
C GLY A 74 -7.85 16.64 -7.16
N ALA A 75 -6.59 16.22 -7.23
CA ALA A 75 -5.72 16.00 -6.09
C ALA A 75 -4.44 16.84 -6.21
N ARG A 76 -4.00 17.42 -5.10
CA ARG A 76 -2.68 18.07 -5.01
C ARG A 76 -1.68 17.13 -4.36
N CYS A 77 -0.75 16.66 -5.18
CA CYS A 77 0.26 15.68 -4.77
C CYS A 77 1.61 16.35 -4.54
N CYS A 78 2.21 16.11 -3.37
CA CYS A 78 3.54 16.62 -3.00
C CYS A 78 4.46 15.48 -2.58
N ARG A 79 5.77 15.65 -2.76
CA ARG A 79 6.81 14.72 -2.32
C ARG A 79 8.03 15.50 -1.87
N LEU A 80 8.75 15.00 -0.87
CA LEU A 80 10.04 15.51 -0.47
C LEU A 80 11.09 15.25 -1.57
N ARG A 81 11.79 16.31 -2.00
CA ARG A 81 12.90 16.25 -2.95
C ARG A 81 14.16 16.62 -2.17
N PHE A 82 15.15 15.72 -2.19
CA PHE A 82 16.48 15.93 -1.62
C PHE A 82 17.49 16.09 -2.76
#